data_AF-A0A212K2D4-F1
#
_entry.id   AF-A0A212K2D4-F1
#
_cell.length_a   1.000
_cell.length_b   1.000
_cell.length_c   1.000
_cell.angle_alpha   90.00
_cell.angle_beta   90.00
_cell.angle_gamma   90.00
#
_symmetry.space_group_name_H-M   'P 1'
#
loop_
_entity.id
_entity.type
_entity.pdbx_description
1 polymer ?
#
loop_
_entity_poly.entity_id
_entity_poly.type
_entity_poly.pdbx_seq_one_letter_code
_entity_poly.pdbx_strand_id
1 'polypeptide(L)'
;MKRYFSHYTFIYPDIYLRNHVVEISDDMKQISFFPFDREIERTEFYSGLLIFIPENTSDKTDFIISKVKSAMITAAIYSGNTHIQSDTCFNLYHEENV
;
A
#
# COMPACT_ATOMS: atom_id res chain seq x y z
N MET A 1 -5.03 -14.44 -5.25
CA MET A 1 -4.93 -13.25 -4.37
C MET A 1 -3.58 -13.27 -3.69
N LYS A 2 -2.95 -12.10 -3.59
CA LYS A 2 -1.68 -11.91 -2.88
C LYS A 2 -1.90 -11.01 -1.66
N ARG A 3 -1.16 -11.27 -0.58
CA ARG A 3 -1.27 -10.53 0.68
C ARG A 3 0.07 -9.93 1.04
N TYR A 4 0.04 -8.68 1.46
CA TYR A 4 1.21 -7.90 1.78
C TYR A 4 1.04 -7.26 3.15
N PHE A 5 2.09 -7.30 3.95
CA PHE A 5 2.15 -6.59 5.21
C PHE A 5 3.41 -5.74 5.27
N SER A 6 3.26 -4.51 5.77
CA SER A 6 4.38 -3.70 6.25
C SER A 6 3.93 -2.82 7.42
N HIS A 7 4.90 -2.26 8.15
CA HIS A 7 4.63 -1.36 9.27
C HIS A 7 3.82 -0.14 8.81
N TYR A 8 4.12 0.33 7.61
CA TYR A 8 3.41 1.40 6.94
C TYR A 8 3.01 0.99 5.53
N THR A 9 1.83 1.41 5.10
CA THR A 9 1.40 1.21 3.72
C THR A 9 0.69 2.45 3.23
N PHE A 10 1.06 2.91 2.03
CA PHE A 10 0.37 3.94 1.30
C PHE A 10 -0.32 3.33 0.09
N ILE A 11 -1.61 3.63 -0.07
CA ILE A 11 -2.38 3.32 -1.26
C ILE A 11 -2.78 4.65 -1.87
N TYR A 12 -2.29 4.91 -3.09
CA TYR A 12 -2.60 6.14 -3.81
C TYR A 12 -4.13 6.26 -4.01
N PRO A 13 -4.71 7.47 -3.85
CA PRO A 13 -4.02 8.77 -3.70
C PRO A 13 -3.74 9.24 -2.27
N ASP A 14 -4.40 8.68 -1.26
CA ASP A 14 -4.49 9.33 0.06
C ASP A 14 -4.69 8.37 1.24
N ILE A 15 -4.56 7.06 1.03
CA ILE A 15 -4.79 6.06 2.07
C ILE A 15 -3.47 5.69 2.73
N TYR A 16 -3.40 5.92 4.04
CA TYR A 16 -2.25 5.61 4.87
C TYR A 16 -2.66 4.61 5.95
N LEU A 17 -2.04 3.44 5.93
CA LEU A 17 -2.30 2.34 6.84
C LEU A 17 -1.07 2.07 7.69
N ARG A 18 -1.30 1.65 8.94
CA ARG A 18 -0.26 1.14 9.83
C ARG A 18 -0.67 -0.20 10.37
N ASN A 19 0.23 -1.18 10.32
CA ASN A 19 -0.05 -2.54 10.80
C ASN A 19 -1.33 -3.13 10.19
N HIS A 20 -1.50 -2.97 8.87
CA HIS A 20 -2.59 -3.58 8.12
C HIS A 20 -2.02 -4.59 7.12
N VAL A 21 -2.77 -5.63 6.85
CA VAL A 21 -2.56 -6.49 5.69
C VAL A 21 -3.33 -5.90 4.52
N VAL A 22 -2.66 -5.77 3.39
CA VAL A 22 -3.26 -5.44 2.10
C VAL A 22 -3.39 -6.70 1.27
N GLU A 23 -4.62 -7.04 0.88
CA GLU A 23 -4.92 -8.13 -0.03
C GLU A 23 -5.25 -7.56 -1.41
N ILE A 24 -4.56 -8.04 -2.43
CA ILE A 24 -4.76 -7.66 -3.82
C ILE A 24 -5.19 -8.86 -4.67
N SER A 25 -6.15 -8.63 -5.56
CA SER A 25 -6.57 -9.62 -6.56
C SER A 25 -5.44 -9.94 -7.54
N ASP A 26 -5.50 -11.12 -8.17
CA ASP A 26 -4.44 -11.56 -9.10
C ASP A 26 -4.36 -10.68 -10.36
N ASP A 27 -5.43 -9.97 -10.70
CA ASP A 27 -5.49 -8.98 -11.77
C ASP A 27 -5.05 -7.57 -11.35
N MET A 28 -4.61 -7.40 -10.10
CA MET A 28 -4.12 -6.15 -9.51
C MET A 28 -5.14 -4.99 -9.48
N LYS A 29 -6.46 -5.26 -9.63
CA LYS A 29 -7.51 -4.22 -9.69
C LYS A 29 -8.27 -4.00 -8.39
N GLN A 30 -8.41 -5.03 -7.57
CA GLN A 30 -9.14 -4.95 -6.31
C GLN A 30 -8.15 -4.98 -5.15
N ILE A 31 -8.23 -3.94 -4.32
CA ILE A 31 -7.47 -3.85 -3.06
C ILE A 31 -8.45 -3.87 -1.90
N SER A 32 -8.21 -4.78 -0.97
CA SER A 32 -8.85 -4.76 0.34
C SER A 32 -7.77 -4.73 1.42
N PHE A 33 -8.10 -4.18 2.59
CA PHE A 33 -7.16 -4.16 3.69
C PHE A 33 -7.87 -4.31 5.02
N PHE A 34 -7.16 -4.88 5.98
CA PHE A 34 -7.68 -5.16 7.31
C PHE A 34 -6.54 -5.12 8.35
N PRO A 35 -6.85 -4.85 9.63
CA PRO A 35 -5.85 -4.77 10.68
C PRO A 35 -5.10 -6.11 10.83
N PHE A 36 -3.79 -6.03 11.08
CA PHE A 36 -2.98 -7.20 11.35
C PHE A 36 -3.12 -7.62 12.82
N ASP A 37 -4.12 -8.44 13.11
CA ASP A 37 -4.36 -8.97 14.46
C ASP A 37 -3.70 -10.34 14.68
N ARG A 38 -3.49 -11.10 13.60
CA ARG A 38 -2.85 -12.42 13.60
C ARG A 38 -2.20 -12.68 12.25
N GLU A 39 -1.24 -13.60 12.24
CA GLU A 39 -0.65 -14.08 11.00
C GLU A 39 -1.71 -14.76 10.11
N ILE A 40 -1.66 -14.44 8.82
CA ILE A 40 -2.51 -15.04 7.79
C ILE A 40 -1.62 -15.74 6.78
N GLU A 41 -2.00 -16.95 6.41
CA GLU A 41 -1.26 -17.75 5.43
C GLU A 41 -1.03 -16.98 4.12
N ARG A 42 0.16 -17.16 3.55
CA ARG A 42 0.59 -16.56 2.28
C ARG A 42 0.65 -15.03 2.30
N THR A 43 0.89 -14.45 3.48
CA THR A 43 1.23 -13.02 3.62
C THR A 43 2.72 -12.83 3.42
N GLU A 44 3.08 -11.94 2.50
CA GLU A 44 4.45 -11.50 2.28
C GLU A 44 4.74 -10.31 3.20
N PHE A 45 5.78 -10.43 4.02
CA PHE A 45 6.14 -9.44 5.03
C PHE A 45 7.30 -8.59 4.54
N TYR A 46 7.09 -7.28 4.56
CA TYR A 46 8.08 -6.28 4.18
C TYR A 46 8.34 -5.33 5.35
N SER A 47 9.59 -4.92 5.50
CA SER A 47 9.95 -3.86 6.46
C SER A 47 9.59 -2.48 5.90
N GLY A 48 9.56 -1.45 6.76
CA GLY A 48 9.42 -0.06 6.31
C GLY A 48 8.04 0.32 5.76
N LEU A 49 8.01 0.70 4.49
CA LEU A 49 6.84 1.26 3.79
C LEU A 49 6.57 0.52 2.46
N LEU A 50 5.32 0.10 2.28
CA LEU A 50 4.79 -0.33 0.99
C LEU A 50 3.99 0.78 0.32
N ILE A 51 4.13 0.92 -1.00
CA ILE A 51 3.42 1.95 -1.78
C ILE A 51 2.72 1.27 -2.96
N PHE A 52 1.40 1.42 -3.05
CA PHE A 52 0.56 0.96 -4.15
C PHE A 52 0.15 2.16 -5.03
N ILE A 53 0.58 2.19 -6.29
CA ILE A 53 0.31 3.30 -7.24
C ILE A 53 -0.34 2.74 -8.50
N PRO A 54 -1.48 3.26 -8.99
CA PRO A 54 -2.07 2.85 -10.24
C PRO A 54 -1.11 2.96 -11.44
N GLU A 55 -1.10 1.97 -12.32
CA GLU A 55 -0.20 1.86 -13.48
C GLU A 55 -0.33 3.06 -14.44
N ASN A 56 -1.52 3.63 -14.57
CA ASN A 56 -1.78 4.82 -15.37
C ASN A 56 -1.18 6.12 -14.79
N THR A 57 -0.46 6.05 -13.66
CA THR A 57 0.17 7.19 -12.99
C THR A 57 1.68 7.26 -13.22
N SER A 58 2.20 6.51 -14.20
CA SER A 58 3.63 6.33 -14.50
C SER A 58 4.45 7.61 -14.46
N ASP A 59 3.96 8.68 -15.10
CA ASP A 59 4.71 9.92 -15.29
C ASP A 59 4.87 10.74 -13.99
N LYS A 60 4.17 10.35 -12.93
CA LYS A 60 4.18 11.02 -11.62
C LYS A 60 4.66 10.11 -10.50
N THR A 61 5.02 8.86 -10.79
CA THR A 61 5.42 7.87 -9.78
C THR A 61 6.51 8.40 -8.85
N ASP A 62 7.60 8.96 -9.40
CA ASP A 62 8.71 9.47 -8.59
C ASP A 62 8.29 10.66 -7.70
N PHE A 63 7.43 11.51 -8.22
CA PHE A 63 6.86 12.62 -7.45
C PHE A 63 5.95 12.13 -6.32
N ILE A 64 5.15 11.10 -6.58
CA ILE A 64 4.28 10.48 -5.56
C ILE A 64 5.14 9.82 -4.48
N ILE A 65 6.12 9.00 -4.86
CA ILE A 65 7.01 8.31 -3.92
C ILE A 65 7.76 9.33 -3.05
N SER A 66 8.34 10.38 -3.64
CA SER A 66 9.05 11.41 -2.87
C SER A 66 8.12 12.14 -1.89
N LYS A 67 6.90 12.49 -2.31
CA LYS A 67 5.90 13.11 -1.43
C LYS A 67 5.47 12.20 -0.29
N VAL A 68 5.26 10.91 -0.54
CA VAL A 68 4.88 9.92 0.48
C VAL A 68 6.02 9.73 1.48
N LYS A 69 7.27 9.58 1.00
CA LYS A 69 8.47 9.51 1.85
C LYS A 69 8.57 10.75 2.76
N SER A 70 8.35 11.96 2.24
CA SER A 70 8.32 13.19 3.04
C SER A 70 7.16 13.25 4.05
N ALA A 71 5.97 12.78 3.68
CA ALA A 71 4.78 12.80 4.53
C ALA A 71 4.88 11.81 5.71
N MET A 72 5.46 10.63 5.49
CA MET A 72 5.67 9.62 6.55
C MET A 72 6.64 10.08 7.63
N ILE A 73 7.62 10.93 7.29
CA ILE A 73 8.52 11.58 8.27
C ILE A 73 7.74 12.54 9.19
N THR A 74 6.52 12.95 8.81
CA THR A 74 5.80 14.07 9.43
C THR A 74 4.44 13.71 10.06
N ALA A 75 3.76 12.62 9.66
CA ALA A 75 2.35 12.39 10.02
C ALA A 75 2.07 11.16 10.92
N ALA A 76 1.34 11.41 12.02
CA ALA A 76 0.69 10.42 12.87
C ALA A 76 -0.64 9.91 12.24
N ILE A 77 -0.53 8.87 11.41
CA ILE A 77 -1.36 7.66 11.18
C ILE A 77 -2.90 7.70 11.41
N TYR A 78 -3.65 7.41 10.34
CA TYR A 78 -5.09 7.04 10.30
C TYR A 78 -5.35 5.59 10.75
N SER A 79 -6.51 5.33 11.37
CA SER A 79 -6.93 4.02 11.91
C SER A 79 -8.38 3.66 11.53
N GLY A 80 -8.62 3.29 10.28
CA GLY A 80 -9.95 2.86 9.83
C GLY A 80 -9.90 1.81 8.72
N ASN A 81 -10.93 0.95 8.66
CA ASN A 81 -11.12 -0.06 7.61
C ASN A 81 -11.88 0.53 6.42
N THR A 82 -11.35 0.45 5.20
CA THR A 82 -12.11 0.76 3.98
C THR A 82 -11.81 -0.25 2.85
N HIS A 83 -12.73 -0.32 1.88
CA HIS A 83 -12.64 -1.15 0.67
C HIS A 83 -12.51 -0.21 -0.53
N ILE A 84 -11.56 -0.48 -1.43
CA ILE A 84 -11.33 0.33 -2.64
C ILE A 84 -11.52 -0.57 -3.86
N GLN A 85 -12.38 -0.14 -4.77
CA GLN A 85 -12.56 -0.78 -6.07
C GLN A 85 -12.10 0.19 -7.16
N SER A 86 -11.11 -0.20 -7.95
CA SER A 86 -10.51 0.61 -9.03
C SER A 86 -10.56 -0.17 -10.34
N ASP A 87 -10.87 0.51 -11.44
CA ASP A 87 -10.80 -0.08 -12.79
C ASP A 87 -9.35 -0.17 -13.32
N THR A 88 -8.37 0.35 -12.57
CA THR A 88 -6.95 0.44 -12.95
C THR A 88 -6.08 -0.46 -12.07
N CYS A 89 -5.12 -1.16 -12.70
CA CYS A 89 -4.12 -1.99 -12.03
C CYS A 89 -3.18 -1.15 -11.14
N PHE A 90 -2.73 -1.68 -10.00
CA PHE A 90 -1.71 -1.05 -9.15
C PHE A 90 -0.32 -1.67 -9.33
N ASN A 91 0.71 -0.84 -9.32
CA ASN A 91 2.12 -1.18 -9.16
C ASN A 91 2.51 -1.15 -7.68
N LEU A 92 3.32 -2.11 -7.25
CA LEU A 92 3.85 -2.23 -5.90
C LEU A 92 5.31 -1.81 -5.84
N TYR A 93 5.63 -0.86 -4.96
CA TYR A 93 7.01 -0.40 -4.71
C TYR A 93 7.42 -0.67 -3.27
N HIS A 94 8.69 -1.05 -3.08
CA HIS A 94 9.34 -1.25 -1.78
C HIS A 94 10.46 -0.24 -1.58
N GLU A 95 10.62 0.27 -0.36
CA GLU A 95 11.58 1.33 -0.02
C GLU A 95 13.03 1.01 -0.42
N GLU A 96 13.45 -0.25 -0.32
CA GLU A 96 14.82 -0.68 -0.66
C GLU A 96 15.10 -0.75 -2.18
N ASN A 97 14.05 -0.70 -3.01
CA ASN A 97 14.14 -0.86 -4.47
C ASN A 97 13.90 0.44 -5.24
N VAL A 98 13.83 1.60 -4.55
CA VAL A 98 13.62 2.94 -5.14
C VAL A 98 14.54 3.99 -4.54
#